data_AF-A0A139APC4-F1
#
_entry.id   AF-A0A139APC4-F1
#
_cell.length_a   1.000
_cell.length_b   1.000
_cell.length_c   1.000
_cell.angle_alpha   90.00
_cell.angle_beta   90.00
_cell.angle_gamma   90.00
#
_symmetry.space_group_name_H-M   'P 1'
#
loop_
_entity.id
_entity.type
_entity.pdbx_description
1 polymer ?
#
loop_
_entity_poly.entity_id
_entity_poly.type
_entity_poly.pdbx_seq_one_letter_code
_entity_poly.pdbx_strand_id
1 'polypeptide(L)'
;MKVLQGLLDDALEETEDSLINEGDSGTEGDDSDGEGGNGNEDLFDHKLTARERAVIQLVVSLVKLVKMTFKKLVIRTFVDVLDDTEDNVQWYDAIWEKATSVSSKVDDLAGTAQSPPFSNDEIATESSALISECEQLCSLAESKTEGVHAVWWQNAKQQLRKAQSSFSNVPSLENGTPHGKEHSEVCMYLK
;
A
#
# COMPACT_ATOMS: atom_id res chain seq x y z
N MET A 1 6.74 15.95 6.40
CA MET A 1 6.69 14.87 5.39
C MET A 1 7.68 13.72 5.63
N LYS A 2 8.89 13.90 6.20
CA LYS A 2 9.75 12.76 6.58
C LYS A 2 9.07 11.77 7.53
N VAL A 3 8.26 12.28 8.47
CA VAL A 3 7.45 11.45 9.38
C VAL A 3 6.45 10.59 8.62
N LEU A 4 5.72 11.16 7.66
CA LEU A 4 4.78 10.41 6.81
C LEU A 4 5.49 9.37 5.92
N GLN A 5 6.72 9.66 5.48
CA GLN A 5 7.52 8.66 4.76
C GLN A 5 7.95 7.50 5.66
N GLY A 6 8.32 7.79 6.92
CA GLY A 6 8.60 6.74 7.91
C GLY A 6 7.40 5.82 8.13
N LEU A 7 6.21 6.38 8.38
CA LEU A 7 4.99 5.57 8.56
C LEU A 7 4.67 4.69 7.35
N LEU A 8 4.85 5.22 6.13
CA LEU A 8 4.67 4.44 4.89
C LEU A 8 5.76 3.38 4.69
N ASP A 9 6.95 3.59 5.22
CA ASP A 9 8.05 2.62 5.19
C ASP A 9 7.76 1.49 6.19
N ASP A 10 7.34 1.84 7.40
CA ASP A 10 6.95 0.90 8.46
C ASP A 10 5.76 0.03 8.00
N ALA A 11 4.67 0.63 7.52
CA ALA A 11 3.51 -0.11 7.03
C ALA A 11 3.84 -1.00 5.81
N LEU A 12 4.79 -0.60 4.97
CA LEU A 12 5.26 -1.41 3.85
C LEU A 12 6.05 -2.62 4.34
N GLU A 13 6.98 -2.43 5.29
CA GLU A 13 7.76 -3.49 5.91
C GLU A 13 6.85 -4.50 6.60
N GLU A 14 5.91 -4.04 7.44
CA GLU A 14 4.96 -4.92 8.14
C GLU A 14 4.06 -5.73 7.17
N THR A 15 3.62 -5.10 6.08
CA THR A 15 2.81 -5.80 5.05
C THR A 15 3.67 -6.77 4.23
N GLU A 16 4.93 -6.45 3.96
CA GLU A 16 5.87 -7.36 3.27
C GLU A 16 6.30 -8.53 4.17
N ASP A 17 6.46 -8.34 5.48
CA ASP A 17 6.78 -9.40 6.44
C ASP A 17 5.70 -10.48 6.49
N SER A 18 4.44 -10.11 6.26
CA SER A 18 3.31 -11.05 6.11
C SER A 18 3.47 -11.98 4.90
N LEU A 19 4.29 -11.62 3.91
CA LEU A 19 4.66 -12.48 2.78
C LEU A 19 5.90 -13.35 3.05
N ILE A 20 6.76 -12.93 3.98
CA ILE A 20 8.08 -13.54 4.26
C ILE A 20 7.98 -14.60 5.37
N ASN A 21 7.09 -14.44 6.36
CA ASN A 21 6.88 -15.37 7.48
C ASN A 21 6.33 -16.76 7.07
N GLU A 22 6.32 -17.09 5.78
CA GLU A 22 6.08 -18.45 5.28
C GLU A 22 7.34 -19.34 5.29
N GLY A 23 8.52 -18.81 5.63
CA GLY A 23 9.80 -19.40 5.23
C GLY A 23 10.77 -19.90 6.32
N ASP A 24 10.51 -19.72 7.62
CA ASP A 24 11.50 -20.05 8.66
C ASP A 24 10.93 -20.88 9.82
N SER A 25 10.16 -21.92 9.51
CA SER A 25 10.09 -23.08 10.39
C SER A 25 11.37 -23.90 10.18
N GLY A 26 12.42 -23.54 10.93
CA GLY A 26 13.76 -24.10 10.85
C GLY A 26 13.78 -25.63 10.73
N THR A 27 14.02 -26.13 9.53
CA THR A 27 14.54 -27.48 9.33
C THR A 27 16.05 -27.43 9.48
N GLU A 28 16.57 -27.47 10.71
CA GLU A 28 17.87 -28.09 11.02
C GLU A 28 17.89 -28.61 12.46
N GLY A 29 18.09 -29.93 12.62
CA GLY A 29 18.68 -30.50 13.83
C GLY A 29 17.75 -31.34 14.70
N ASP A 30 17.81 -32.65 14.48
CA ASP A 30 17.47 -33.69 15.44
C ASP A 30 18.26 -33.55 16.76
N ASP A 31 17.69 -34.08 17.84
CA ASP A 31 18.23 -34.33 19.19
C ASP A 31 18.42 -33.15 20.18
N SER A 32 17.44 -32.95 21.08
CA SER A 32 17.65 -33.13 22.54
C SER A 32 16.41 -32.76 23.38
N ASP A 33 16.15 -33.59 24.38
CA ASP A 33 15.20 -33.43 25.48
C ASP A 33 15.08 -32.00 26.03
N GLY A 34 13.84 -31.53 26.22
CA GLY A 34 13.55 -30.29 26.93
C GLY A 34 12.07 -30.14 27.26
N GLU A 35 11.68 -30.54 28.47
CA GLU A 35 10.37 -30.22 29.05
C GLU A 35 10.14 -28.70 29.09
N GLY A 36 8.88 -28.29 28.86
CA GLY A 36 8.32 -27.08 29.45
C GLY A 36 8.01 -25.96 28.47
N GLY A 37 6.72 -25.70 28.29
CA GLY A 37 6.26 -24.46 27.67
C GLY A 37 4.85 -24.59 27.14
N ASN A 38 3.86 -24.31 27.97
CA ASN A 38 2.51 -23.98 27.51
C ASN A 38 2.59 -22.58 26.86
N GLY A 39 3.17 -22.53 25.67
CA GLY A 39 3.36 -21.35 24.84
C GLY A 39 2.27 -21.34 23.76
N ASN A 40 1.68 -20.17 23.58
CA ASN A 40 0.57 -19.87 22.68
C ASN A 40 1.04 -19.91 21.20
N GLU A 41 1.57 -21.03 20.74
CA GLU A 41 2.24 -21.17 19.43
C GLU A 41 1.28 -21.35 18.23
N ASP A 42 -0.02 -21.58 18.48
CA ASP A 42 -0.99 -21.93 17.42
C ASP A 42 -1.69 -20.73 16.73
N LEU A 43 -1.42 -19.47 17.12
CA LEU A 43 -2.13 -18.31 16.55
C LEU A 43 -1.48 -17.73 15.29
N PHE A 44 -0.30 -18.20 14.89
CA PHE A 44 0.46 -17.65 13.76
C PHE A 44 0.76 -18.65 12.63
N ASP A 45 0.36 -19.93 12.73
CA ASP A 45 0.67 -20.94 11.70
C ASP A 45 -0.36 -21.00 10.55
N HIS A 46 -1.03 -19.88 10.26
CA HIS A 46 -1.96 -19.81 9.14
C HIS A 46 -1.21 -19.54 7.83
N LYS A 47 -0.90 -20.61 7.11
CA LYS A 47 -0.35 -20.51 5.77
C LYS A 47 -1.35 -19.87 4.81
N LEU A 48 -0.97 -18.72 4.25
CA LEU A 48 -1.77 -18.00 3.26
C LEU A 48 -2.10 -18.87 2.05
N THR A 49 -3.35 -18.85 1.63
CA THR A 49 -3.79 -19.41 0.35
C THR A 49 -3.20 -18.62 -0.82
N ALA A 50 -3.14 -19.23 -2.01
CA ALA A 50 -2.68 -18.54 -3.22
C ALA A 50 -3.49 -17.27 -3.52
N ARG A 51 -4.77 -17.25 -3.14
CA ARG A 51 -5.65 -16.09 -3.29
C ARG A 51 -5.30 -14.98 -2.30
N GLU A 52 -5.12 -15.30 -1.02
CA GLU A 52 -4.73 -14.31 0.01
C GLU A 52 -3.36 -13.72 -0.31
N ARG A 53 -2.41 -14.53 -0.78
CA ARG A 53 -1.11 -14.05 -1.24
C ARG A 53 -1.24 -13.04 -2.39
N ALA A 54 -2.08 -13.32 -3.38
CA ALA A 54 -2.32 -12.40 -4.49
C ALA A 54 -2.92 -11.07 -4.02
N VAL A 55 -3.82 -11.12 -3.02
CA VAL A 55 -4.41 -9.93 -2.41
C VAL A 55 -3.37 -9.12 -1.63
N ILE A 56 -2.55 -9.75 -0.80
CA ILE A 56 -1.49 -9.05 -0.04
C ILE A 56 -0.46 -8.43 -1.01
N GLN A 57 -0.11 -9.11 -2.10
CA GLN A 57 0.76 -8.53 -3.14
C GLN A 57 0.16 -7.28 -3.81
N LEU A 58 -1.17 -7.24 -4.00
CA LEU A 58 -1.85 -6.03 -4.47
C LEU A 58 -1.80 -4.91 -3.43
N VAL A 59 -1.96 -5.24 -2.14
CA VAL A 59 -1.83 -4.27 -1.04
C VAL A 59 -0.41 -3.67 -1.01
N VAL A 60 0.63 -4.50 -1.03
CA VAL A 60 2.04 -4.05 -1.10
C VAL A 60 2.26 -3.12 -2.30
N SER A 61 1.73 -3.49 -3.47
CA SER A 61 1.85 -2.68 -4.69
C SER A 61 1.14 -1.32 -4.55
N LEU A 62 -0.03 -1.29 -3.90
CA LEU A 62 -0.76 -0.07 -3.61
C LEU A 62 0.03 0.83 -2.65
N VAL A 63 0.54 0.30 -1.53
CA VAL A 63 1.36 1.07 -0.57
C VAL A 63 2.61 1.65 -1.25
N LYS A 64 3.28 0.89 -2.15
CA LYS A 64 4.40 1.40 -2.96
C LYS A 64 4.00 2.58 -3.86
N LEU A 65 2.83 2.50 -4.51
CA LEU A 65 2.30 3.60 -5.32
C LEU A 65 2.00 4.84 -4.47
N VAL A 66 1.42 4.66 -3.28
CA VAL A 66 1.17 5.75 -2.31
C VAL A 66 2.49 6.42 -1.90
N LYS A 67 3.49 5.63 -1.51
CA LYS A 67 4.83 6.14 -1.16
C LYS A 67 5.48 6.94 -2.28
N MET A 68 5.38 6.48 -3.53
CA MET A 68 5.87 7.23 -4.69
C MET A 68 5.12 8.55 -4.89
N THR A 69 3.80 8.54 -4.67
CA THR A 69 2.95 9.73 -4.72
C THR A 69 3.39 10.77 -3.68
N PHE A 70 3.68 10.34 -2.46
CA PHE A 70 4.17 11.23 -1.40
C PHE A 70 5.56 11.81 -1.71
N LYS A 71 6.48 11.01 -2.25
CA LYS A 71 7.79 11.50 -2.69
C LYS A 71 7.65 12.60 -3.75
N LYS A 72 6.74 12.42 -4.71
CA LYS A 72 6.45 13.43 -5.73
C LYS A 72 5.73 14.65 -5.19
N LEU A 73 4.84 14.47 -4.22
CA LEU A 73 4.19 15.55 -3.49
C LEU A 73 5.26 16.47 -2.87
N VAL A 74 6.19 15.94 -2.07
CA VAL A 74 7.29 16.73 -1.47
C VAL A 74 8.08 17.50 -2.53
N ILE A 75 8.49 16.82 -3.60
CA ILE A 75 9.40 17.44 -4.56
C ILE A 75 8.68 18.52 -5.37
N ARG A 76 7.38 18.37 -5.64
CA ARG A 76 6.66 19.24 -6.58
C ARG A 76 5.86 20.33 -5.90
N THR A 77 5.25 20.09 -4.75
CA THR A 77 4.53 21.16 -4.05
C THR A 77 5.48 22.25 -3.53
N PHE A 78 6.74 21.92 -3.21
CA PHE A 78 7.75 22.91 -2.80
C PHE A 78 8.50 23.58 -3.97
N VAL A 79 8.46 23.02 -5.18
CA VAL A 79 9.12 23.60 -6.37
C VAL A 79 8.11 24.42 -7.21
N ASP A 80 6.88 23.90 -7.28
CA ASP A 80 5.67 24.46 -7.91
C ASP A 80 5.30 25.85 -7.42
N VAL A 81 5.32 25.96 -6.09
CA VAL A 81 4.65 27.02 -5.36
C VAL A 81 5.70 27.57 -4.40
N LEU A 82 6.29 28.72 -4.76
CA LEU A 82 7.39 29.33 -4.01
C LEU A 82 6.97 30.60 -3.26
N ASP A 83 5.81 31.16 -3.61
CA ASP A 83 5.34 32.41 -3.05
C ASP A 83 4.54 32.18 -1.76
N ASP A 84 4.91 32.88 -0.70
CA ASP A 84 4.24 32.85 0.60
C ASP A 84 2.98 33.72 0.58
N THR A 85 1.92 33.19 0.00
CA THR A 85 0.58 33.79 -0.02
C THR A 85 -0.36 33.01 0.87
N GLU A 86 -1.35 33.67 1.47
CA GLU A 86 -2.35 33.02 2.33
C GLU A 86 -3.06 31.84 1.65
N ASP A 87 -3.35 31.99 0.35
CA ASP A 87 -3.96 30.95 -0.48
C ASP A 87 -3.04 29.73 -0.66
N ASN A 88 -1.72 29.95 -0.81
CA ASN A 88 -0.75 28.84 -0.88
C ASN A 88 -0.57 28.16 0.47
N VAL A 89 -0.58 28.91 1.58
CA VAL A 89 -0.52 28.34 2.94
C VAL A 89 -1.73 27.44 3.21
N GLN A 90 -2.96 27.92 2.92
CA GLN A 90 -4.17 27.12 3.06
C GLN A 90 -4.14 25.86 2.18
N TRP A 91 -3.59 25.97 0.97
CA TRP A 91 -3.40 24.83 0.10
C TRP A 91 -2.40 23.82 0.67
N TYR A 92 -1.27 24.27 1.23
CA TYR A 92 -0.32 23.39 1.90
C TYR A 92 -0.92 22.68 3.12
N ASP A 93 -1.72 23.39 3.91
CA ASP A 93 -2.43 22.81 5.06
C ASP A 93 -3.42 21.72 4.59
N ALA A 94 -4.20 21.99 3.54
CA ALA A 94 -5.10 20.99 2.97
C ALA A 94 -4.35 19.77 2.41
N ILE A 95 -3.19 19.97 1.78
CA ILE A 95 -2.31 18.90 1.30
C ILE A 95 -1.81 18.06 2.48
N TRP A 96 -1.40 18.72 3.57
CA TRP A 96 -0.90 18.06 4.77
C TRP A 96 -1.99 17.24 5.49
N GLU A 97 -3.17 17.81 5.69
CA GLU A 97 -4.32 17.13 6.29
C GLU A 97 -4.70 15.89 5.47
N LYS A 98 -4.80 16.05 4.15
CA LYS A 98 -5.14 14.95 3.25
C LYS A 98 -4.05 13.88 3.20
N ALA A 99 -2.77 14.26 3.24
CA ALA A 99 -1.66 13.31 3.32
C ALA A 99 -1.67 12.53 4.66
N THR A 100 -2.06 13.16 5.76
CA THR A 100 -2.22 12.48 7.06
C THR A 100 -3.39 11.48 7.03
N SER A 101 -4.51 11.86 6.40
CA SER A 101 -5.65 10.96 6.16
C SER A 101 -5.24 9.72 5.35
N VAL A 102 -4.47 9.91 4.27
CA VAL A 102 -3.94 8.80 3.45
C VAL A 102 -3.04 7.89 4.28
N SER A 103 -2.17 8.44 5.14
CA SER A 103 -1.32 7.63 6.02
C SER A 103 -2.14 6.75 6.95
N SER A 104 -3.16 7.32 7.61
CA SER A 104 -4.07 6.54 8.47
C SER A 104 -4.75 5.40 7.70
N LYS A 105 -5.11 5.63 6.43
CA LYS A 105 -5.74 4.61 5.58
C LYS A 105 -4.76 3.52 5.13
N VAL A 106 -3.48 3.82 5.04
CA VAL A 106 -2.45 2.81 4.83
C VAL A 106 -2.34 1.91 6.06
N ASP A 107 -2.34 2.49 7.27
CA ASP A 107 -2.29 1.73 8.52
C ASP A 107 -3.54 0.84 8.69
N ASP A 108 -4.74 1.37 8.42
CA ASP A 108 -5.99 0.61 8.46
C ASP A 108 -5.94 -0.62 7.52
N LEU A 109 -5.45 -0.41 6.29
CA LEU A 109 -5.32 -1.46 5.29
C LEU A 109 -4.27 -2.49 5.69
N ALA A 110 -3.11 -2.05 6.19
CA ALA A 110 -2.04 -2.93 6.66
C ALA A 110 -2.52 -3.79 7.83
N GLY A 111 -3.17 -3.19 8.84
CA GLY A 111 -3.74 -3.90 9.97
C GLY A 111 -4.80 -4.93 9.55
N THR A 112 -5.65 -4.59 8.59
CA THR A 112 -6.63 -5.52 8.01
C THR A 112 -5.96 -6.67 7.27
N ALA A 113 -4.90 -6.37 6.51
CA ALA A 113 -4.13 -7.37 5.76
C ALA A 113 -3.21 -8.25 6.63
N GLN A 114 -3.13 -8.00 7.94
CA GLN A 114 -2.29 -8.73 8.89
C GLN A 114 -3.11 -9.50 9.94
N SER A 115 -4.41 -9.25 10.04
CA SER A 115 -5.25 -9.78 11.12
C SER A 115 -6.07 -10.99 10.67
N PRO A 116 -5.83 -12.20 11.21
CA PRO A 116 -6.73 -13.33 11.02
C PRO A 116 -8.07 -13.10 11.75
N PRO A 117 -9.22 -13.48 11.17
CA PRO A 117 -9.38 -14.13 9.87
C PRO A 117 -9.22 -13.16 8.69
N PHE A 118 -8.52 -13.60 7.63
CA PHE A 118 -8.32 -12.82 6.41
C PHE A 118 -9.64 -12.57 5.68
N SER A 119 -10.08 -11.31 5.64
CA SER A 119 -11.30 -10.90 4.95
C SER A 119 -10.98 -10.15 3.66
N ASN A 120 -11.14 -10.83 2.53
CA ASN A 120 -10.92 -10.22 1.21
C ASN A 120 -11.87 -9.03 0.94
N ASP A 121 -13.10 -9.09 1.47
CA ASP A 121 -14.09 -8.04 1.28
C ASP A 121 -13.71 -6.78 2.09
N GLU A 122 -13.18 -6.95 3.30
CA GLU A 122 -12.66 -5.84 4.12
C GLU A 122 -11.41 -5.25 3.49
N ILE A 123 -10.47 -6.08 3.02
CA ILE A 123 -9.27 -5.61 2.30
C ILE A 123 -9.67 -4.82 1.05
N ALA A 124 -10.65 -5.29 0.27
CA ALA A 124 -11.14 -4.58 -0.91
C ALA A 124 -11.82 -3.24 -0.54
N THR A 125 -12.54 -3.20 0.59
CA THR A 125 -13.18 -1.99 1.12
C THR A 125 -12.15 -0.95 1.55
N GLU A 126 -11.18 -1.36 2.38
CA GLU A 126 -10.11 -0.46 2.85
C GLU A 126 -9.20 -0.02 1.70
N SER A 127 -8.90 -0.91 0.75
CA SER A 127 -8.14 -0.54 -0.46
C SER A 127 -8.87 0.50 -1.29
N SER A 128 -10.20 0.39 -1.43
CA SER A 128 -11.02 1.37 -2.14
C SER A 128 -11.05 2.71 -1.42
N ALA A 129 -11.12 2.70 -0.08
CA ALA A 129 -11.06 3.92 0.73
C ALA A 129 -9.70 4.63 0.59
N LEU A 130 -8.59 3.88 0.70
CA LEU A 130 -7.23 4.40 0.51
C LEU A 130 -7.05 5.01 -0.89
N ILE A 131 -7.51 4.30 -1.93
CA ILE A 131 -7.43 4.78 -3.31
C ILE A 131 -8.21 6.10 -3.48
N SER A 132 -9.41 6.20 -2.91
CA SER A 132 -10.22 7.42 -2.98
C SER A 132 -9.50 8.61 -2.34
N GLU A 133 -8.90 8.42 -1.15
CA GLU A 133 -8.14 9.47 -0.47
C GLU A 133 -6.89 9.87 -1.26
N CYS A 134 -6.21 8.92 -1.89
CA CYS A 134 -5.05 9.20 -2.75
C CYS A 134 -5.45 9.98 -4.01
N GLU A 135 -6.59 9.68 -4.63
CA GLU A 135 -7.09 10.45 -5.78
C GLU A 135 -7.43 11.90 -5.40
N GLN A 136 -8.03 12.10 -4.23
CA GLN A 136 -8.32 13.43 -3.70
C GLN A 136 -7.02 14.20 -3.45
N LEU A 137 -6.01 13.56 -2.83
CA LEU A 137 -4.68 14.16 -2.62
C LEU A 137 -4.03 14.57 -3.95
N CYS A 138 -4.07 13.68 -4.95
CA CYS A 138 -3.54 13.98 -6.28
C CYS A 138 -4.27 15.14 -6.94
N SER A 139 -5.60 15.23 -6.78
CA SER A 139 -6.40 16.31 -7.37
C SER A 139 -6.14 17.64 -6.68
N LEU A 140 -5.93 17.65 -5.36
CA LEU A 140 -5.53 18.83 -4.62
C LEU A 140 -4.14 19.29 -5.07
N ALA A 141 -3.19 18.37 -5.23
CA ALA A 141 -1.86 18.69 -5.73
C ALA A 141 -1.89 19.21 -7.18
N GLU A 142 -2.71 18.60 -8.04
CA GLU A 142 -2.91 19.02 -9.44
C GLU A 142 -3.42 20.45 -9.53
N SER A 143 -4.32 20.89 -8.63
CA SER A 143 -4.99 22.20 -8.71
C SER A 143 -4.06 23.42 -8.70
N LYS A 144 -2.81 23.27 -8.24
CA LYS A 144 -1.79 24.32 -8.15
C LYS A 144 -0.50 23.98 -8.90
N THR A 145 -0.52 22.93 -9.71
CA THR A 145 0.66 22.53 -10.51
C THR A 145 0.32 22.61 -12.00
N GLU A 146 1.33 22.90 -12.82
CA GLU A 146 1.14 23.08 -14.26
C GLU A 146 2.09 22.20 -15.08
N GLY A 147 1.83 22.15 -16.39
CA GLY A 147 2.69 21.48 -17.37
C GLY A 147 2.91 20.00 -17.07
N VAL A 148 4.17 19.59 -17.03
CA VAL A 148 4.58 18.18 -16.85
C VAL A 148 4.14 17.63 -15.49
N HIS A 149 3.98 18.48 -14.47
CA HIS A 149 3.61 18.03 -13.13
C HIS A 149 2.12 17.74 -13.02
N ALA A 150 1.26 18.56 -13.65
CA ALA A 150 -0.18 18.26 -13.77
C ALA A 150 -0.42 16.90 -14.47
N VAL A 151 0.30 16.64 -15.58
CA VAL A 151 0.22 15.35 -16.30
C VAL A 151 0.63 14.18 -15.41
N TRP A 152 1.63 14.37 -14.54
CA TRP A 152 2.05 13.32 -13.60
C TRP A 152 0.92 12.94 -12.63
N TRP A 153 0.21 13.93 -12.07
CA TRP A 153 -0.92 13.68 -11.16
C TRP A 153 -2.07 12.94 -11.86
N GLN A 154 -2.35 13.26 -13.12
CA GLN A 154 -3.34 12.55 -13.93
C GLN A 154 -2.95 11.08 -14.13
N ASN A 155 -1.68 10.82 -14.45
CA ASN A 155 -1.16 9.47 -14.59
C ASN A 155 -1.22 8.70 -13.27
N ALA A 156 -0.86 9.32 -12.15
CA ALA A 156 -0.96 8.71 -10.82
C ALA A 156 -2.40 8.29 -10.51
N LYS A 157 -3.38 9.16 -10.75
CA LYS A 157 -4.82 8.83 -10.62
C LYS A 157 -5.25 7.66 -11.52
N GLN A 158 -4.79 7.61 -12.76
CA GLN A 158 -5.08 6.45 -13.62
C GLN A 158 -4.52 5.14 -13.05
N GLN A 159 -3.31 5.16 -12.48
CA GLN A 159 -2.74 3.96 -11.86
C GLN A 159 -3.50 3.53 -10.60
N LEU A 160 -3.94 4.49 -9.78
CA LEU A 160 -4.80 4.22 -8.63
C LEU A 160 -6.12 3.54 -9.03
N ARG A 161 -6.77 4.01 -10.11
CA ARG A 161 -7.99 3.38 -10.65
C ARG A 161 -7.76 1.98 -11.18
N LYS A 162 -6.62 1.76 -11.85
CA LYS A 162 -6.24 0.42 -12.32
C LYS A 162 -6.05 -0.52 -11.13
N ALA A 163 -5.35 -0.10 -10.09
CA ALA A 163 -5.20 -0.88 -8.86
C ALA A 163 -6.56 -1.23 -8.24
N GLN A 164 -7.51 -0.28 -8.20
CA GLN A 164 -8.86 -0.52 -7.69
C GLN A 164 -9.56 -1.66 -8.45
N SER A 165 -9.48 -1.64 -9.78
CA SER A 165 -10.07 -2.69 -10.61
C SER A 165 -9.43 -4.07 -10.38
N SER A 166 -8.15 -4.12 -9.98
CA SER A 166 -7.47 -5.38 -9.66
C SER A 166 -8.04 -6.04 -8.40
N PHE A 167 -8.38 -5.26 -7.37
CA PHE A 167 -9.03 -5.79 -6.16
C PHE A 167 -10.44 -6.35 -6.42
N SER A 168 -11.19 -5.77 -7.36
CA SER A 168 -12.51 -6.28 -7.75
C SER A 168 -12.45 -7.57 -8.60
N ASN A 169 -11.31 -7.89 -9.21
CA ASN A 169 -11.16 -9.01 -10.16
C ASN A 169 -10.45 -10.25 -9.60
N VAL A 170 -10.04 -10.22 -8.32
CA VAL A 170 -9.45 -11.35 -7.58
C VAL A 170 -10.26 -12.67 -7.63
N PRO A 171 -11.62 -12.69 -7.75
CA PRO A 171 -12.39 -13.94 -7.76
C PRO A 171 -12.09 -14.93 -8.91
N SER A 172 -11.30 -14.57 -9.93
CA SER A 172 -11.13 -15.38 -11.15
C SER A 172 -9.96 -16.39 -11.11
N LEU A 173 -9.15 -16.41 -10.05
CA LEU A 173 -7.91 -17.22 -9.98
C LEU A 173 -8.14 -18.71 -9.61
N GLU A 174 -9.37 -19.15 -9.37
CA GLU A 174 -9.69 -20.55 -9.03
C GLU A 174 -9.58 -21.53 -10.20
N ASN A 175 -9.55 -21.05 -11.46
CA ASN A 175 -9.36 -21.92 -12.62
C ASN A 175 -7.94 -21.77 -13.17
N GLY A 176 -7.12 -22.77 -12.84
CA GLY A 176 -5.67 -22.76 -13.00
C GLY A 176 -5.15 -22.25 -14.34
N THR A 177 -4.23 -21.29 -14.26
CA THR A 177 -3.03 -21.23 -15.10
C THR A 177 -2.01 -20.34 -14.39
N PRO A 178 -0.73 -20.73 -14.30
CA PRO A 178 0.30 -19.86 -13.74
C PRO A 178 0.62 -18.77 -14.78
N HIS A 179 -0.04 -17.62 -14.69
CA HIS A 179 0.36 -16.42 -15.42
C HIS A 179 1.13 -15.48 -14.49
N GLY A 180 2.36 -15.90 -14.18
CA GLY A 180 3.37 -15.08 -13.51
C GLY A 180 3.95 -13.97 -14.39
N LYS A 181 3.11 -13.23 -15.13
CA LYS A 181 3.57 -12.09 -15.97
C LYS A 181 2.72 -10.83 -15.88
N GLU A 182 1.43 -10.90 -15.55
CA GLU A 182 0.58 -9.69 -15.56
C GLU A 182 0.61 -8.91 -14.24
N HIS A 183 0.83 -9.58 -13.10
CA HIS A 183 0.95 -8.90 -11.80
C HIS A 183 2.26 -8.09 -11.65
N SER A 184 3.25 -8.31 -12.53
CA SER A 184 4.49 -7.52 -12.57
C SER A 184 4.32 -6.18 -13.31
N GLU A 185 3.24 -5.98 -14.08
CA GLU A 185 3.12 -4.81 -14.96
C GLU A 185 2.70 -3.53 -14.25
N VAL A 186 2.14 -3.63 -13.03
CA VAL A 186 1.83 -2.44 -12.20
C VAL A 186 3.12 -1.68 -11.83
N CYS A 187 4.27 -2.37 -11.79
CA CYS A 187 5.58 -1.76 -11.51
C CYS A 187 6.44 -1.46 -12.74
N MET A 188 6.08 -1.87 -13.97
CA MET A 188 6.98 -1.75 -15.12
C MET A 188 6.97 -0.40 -15.86
N TYR A 189 6.05 0.51 -15.56
CA TYR A 189 5.89 1.77 -16.30
C TYR A 189 6.33 3.04 -15.57
N LEU A 190 7.13 2.92 -14.50
CA LEU A 190 7.62 4.06 -13.71
C LEU A 190 9.16 4.26 -13.81
N LYS A 191 9.72 4.04 -15.00
CA LYS A 191 11.06 4.54 -15.35
C LYS A 191 10.98 5.89 -16.03
#